data_AF-Q3ASL9-F1
#
_entry.id   AF-Q3ASL9-F1
#
_cell.length_a   1.000
_cell.length_b   1.000
_cell.length_c   1.000
_cell.angle_alpha   90.00
_cell.angle_beta   90.00
_cell.angle_gamma   90.00
#
_symmetry.space_group_name_H-M   'P 1'
#
loop_
_entity.id
_entity.type
_entity.pdbx_description
1 polymer ?
#
loop_
_entity_poly.entity_id
_entity_poly.type
_entity_poly.pdbx_seq_one_letter_code
_entity_poly.pdbx_strand_id
1 'polypeptide(L)'
;MGQFLAIGLVTQIGVLKKELAAAQLTTDQLQERMKAELPYNPELYLLHEHTDYYSFDLRDEIFYAQLLPLLEEFYPSFYNSPEMYESILAKLRKLPPSEWFAWAKRKPEEAFQFDPYGMRETIEEGFTDISLHYEAILLTMNGKIVMEAYGSLFRFLNYTMKQTFKQYSLASALRLYITG
;
A
#
# COMPACT_ATOMS: atom_id res chain seq x y z
N MET A 1 -1.85 18.75 -13.21
CA MET A 1 -1.00 17.56 -12.99
C MET A 1 -1.79 16.34 -13.42
N GLY A 2 -1.13 15.31 -13.96
CA GLY A 2 -1.83 14.14 -14.50
C GLY A 2 -2.02 13.08 -13.42
N GLN A 3 -3.09 12.29 -13.52
CA GLN A 3 -3.28 11.10 -12.70
C GLN A 3 -2.56 9.92 -13.35
N PHE A 4 -1.97 9.07 -12.53
CA PHE A 4 -1.20 7.90 -12.92
C PHE A 4 -1.71 6.65 -12.24
N LEU A 5 -1.60 5.51 -12.94
CA LEU A 5 -1.81 4.22 -12.33
C LEU A 5 -0.50 3.78 -11.65
N ALA A 6 -0.60 3.38 -10.39
CA ALA A 6 0.55 3.00 -9.58
C ALA A 6 0.35 1.63 -8.96
N ILE A 7 1.44 0.88 -8.80
CA ILE A 7 1.50 -0.23 -7.87
C ILE A 7 2.43 0.20 -6.74
N GLY A 8 1.96 0.06 -5.51
CA GLY A 8 2.75 0.34 -4.33
C GLY A 8 2.49 -0.67 -3.23
N LEU A 9 3.39 -0.65 -2.27
CA LEU A 9 3.31 -1.45 -1.06
C LEU A 9 2.73 -0.58 0.05
N VAL A 10 1.52 -0.88 0.52
CA VAL A 10 0.83 -0.13 1.58
C VAL A 10 1.56 -0.30 2.90
N THR A 11 2.10 0.80 3.41
CA THR A 11 2.89 0.83 4.66
C THR A 11 2.11 1.36 5.84
N GLN A 12 1.08 2.17 5.58
CA GLN A 12 0.18 2.68 6.61
C GLN A 12 -1.23 2.82 6.06
N ILE A 13 -2.21 2.52 6.91
CA ILE A 13 -3.63 2.83 6.70
C ILE A 13 -4.09 3.74 7.84
N GLY A 14 -4.63 4.92 7.54
CA GLY A 14 -5.09 5.89 8.53
C GLY A 14 -6.60 6.10 8.47
N VAL A 15 -7.22 6.31 9.63
CA VAL A 15 -8.65 6.62 9.76
C VAL A 15 -8.88 7.64 10.87
N LEU A 16 -9.71 8.65 10.63
CA LEU A 16 -9.98 9.69 11.62
C LEU A 16 -10.94 9.18 12.70
N LYS A 17 -10.63 9.45 13.98
CA LYS A 17 -11.48 9.02 15.11
C LYS A 17 -12.90 9.56 15.01
N LYS A 18 -13.05 10.80 14.52
CA LYS A 18 -14.35 11.46 14.35
C LYS A 18 -15.27 10.69 13.38
N GLU A 19 -14.72 10.03 12.37
CA GLU A 19 -15.49 9.29 11.36
C GLU A 19 -15.97 7.96 11.93
N LEU A 20 -15.10 7.25 12.63
CA LEU A 20 -15.46 6.05 13.41
C LEU A 20 -16.54 6.35 14.46
N ALA A 21 -16.39 7.47 15.19
CA ALA A 21 -17.37 7.89 16.20
C ALA A 21 -18.73 8.23 15.58
N ALA A 22 -18.75 8.92 14.43
CA ALA A 22 -19.97 9.23 13.70
C ALA A 22 -20.68 7.95 13.18
N ALA A 23 -19.89 6.98 12.71
CA ALA A 23 -20.37 5.67 12.29
C ALA A 23 -20.70 4.72 13.46
N GLN A 24 -20.42 5.12 14.70
CA GLN A 24 -20.58 4.30 15.91
C GLN A 24 -19.86 2.95 15.83
N LEU A 25 -18.69 2.92 15.17
CA LEU A 25 -17.87 1.73 15.03
C LEU A 25 -16.65 1.77 15.96
N THR A 26 -16.30 0.59 16.46
CA THR A 26 -15.01 0.31 17.09
C THR A 26 -13.93 0.01 16.04
N THR A 27 -12.66 0.06 16.44
CA THR A 27 -11.53 -0.33 15.57
C THR A 27 -11.60 -1.79 15.14
N ASP A 28 -12.11 -2.68 15.99
CA ASP A 28 -12.25 -4.10 15.66
C ASP A 28 -13.33 -4.33 14.60
N GLN A 29 -14.47 -3.65 14.73
CA GLN A 29 -15.53 -3.68 13.72
C GLN A 29 -15.04 -3.10 12.38
N LEU A 30 -14.27 -2.01 12.43
CA LEU A 30 -13.66 -1.45 11.22
C LEU A 30 -12.72 -2.44 10.55
N GLN A 31 -11.85 -3.13 11.29
CA GLN A 31 -10.94 -4.13 10.72
C GLN A 31 -11.69 -5.28 10.05
N GLU A 32 -12.79 -5.76 10.64
CA GLU A 32 -13.63 -6.79 10.01
C GLU A 32 -14.29 -6.29 8.72
N ARG A 33 -14.75 -5.03 8.69
CA ARG A 33 -15.26 -4.40 7.46
C ARG A 33 -14.17 -4.28 6.39
N MET A 34 -13.00 -3.79 6.76
CA MET A 34 -11.84 -3.69 5.85
C MET A 34 -11.48 -5.04 5.26
N LYS A 35 -11.48 -6.10 6.08
CA LYS A 35 -11.20 -7.48 5.63
C LYS A 35 -12.26 -8.02 4.67
N ALA A 36 -13.52 -7.67 4.87
CA ALA A 36 -14.64 -8.11 4.03
C ALA A 36 -14.70 -7.37 2.68
N GLU A 37 -14.39 -6.08 2.68
CA GLU A 37 -14.68 -5.19 1.56
C GLU A 37 -13.42 -4.80 0.76
N LEU A 38 -12.24 -4.83 1.38
CA LEU A 38 -11.00 -4.27 0.83
C LEU A 38 -9.88 -5.33 0.79
N PRO A 39 -8.82 -5.12 -0.02
CA PRO A 39 -7.64 -5.98 -0.01
C PRO A 39 -6.78 -5.71 1.24
N TYR A 40 -7.31 -6.03 2.42
CA TYR A 40 -6.68 -5.83 3.73
C TYR A 40 -6.32 -7.17 4.39
N ASN A 41 -5.14 -7.25 4.98
CA ASN A 41 -4.73 -8.37 5.82
C ASN A 41 -4.31 -7.86 7.22
N PRO A 42 -5.12 -8.05 8.27
CA PRO A 42 -4.83 -7.53 9.61
C PRO A 42 -3.54 -8.08 10.21
N GLU A 43 -3.12 -9.29 9.81
CA GLU A 43 -1.89 -9.91 10.32
C GLU A 43 -0.64 -9.11 9.93
N LEU A 44 -0.71 -8.30 8.87
CA LEU A 44 0.40 -7.47 8.41
C LEU A 44 0.60 -6.20 9.22
N TYR A 45 -0.41 -5.74 9.96
CA TYR A 45 -0.42 -4.40 10.53
C TYR A 45 -0.49 -4.39 12.06
N LEU A 46 0.04 -3.32 12.66
CA LEU A 46 -0.08 -2.98 14.06
C LEU A 46 -0.99 -1.76 14.20
N LEU A 47 -2.00 -1.86 15.06
CA LEU A 47 -2.87 -0.73 15.39
C LEU A 47 -2.15 0.21 16.35
N HIS A 48 -2.09 1.49 15.98
CA HIS A 48 -1.63 2.58 16.82
C HIS A 48 -2.74 3.63 16.97
N GLU A 49 -2.89 4.10 18.20
CA GLU A 49 -3.81 5.18 18.53
C GLU A 49 -3.04 6.49 18.67
N HIS A 50 -3.48 7.50 17.92
CA HIS A 50 -2.98 8.87 18.00
C HIS A 50 -4.06 9.78 18.58
N THR A 51 -3.80 11.08 18.74
CA THR A 51 -4.78 12.02 19.30
C THR A 51 -6.09 12.03 18.49
N ASP A 52 -5.99 12.19 17.16
CA ASP A 52 -7.14 12.46 16.28
C ASP A 52 -7.47 11.33 15.30
N TYR A 53 -6.61 10.31 15.20
CA TYR A 53 -6.73 9.23 14.22
C TYR A 53 -6.17 7.91 14.77
N TYR A 54 -6.53 6.81 14.11
CA TYR A 54 -5.87 5.51 14.26
C TYR A 54 -5.01 5.24 13.03
N SER A 55 -3.85 4.60 13.20
CA SER A 55 -3.06 4.06 12.10
C SER A 55 -2.90 2.55 12.23
N PHE A 56 -2.89 1.88 11.08
CA PHE A 56 -2.52 0.48 10.93
C PHE A 56 -1.17 0.47 10.20
N ASP A 57 -0.09 0.26 10.93
CA ASP A 57 1.28 0.37 10.43
C ASP A 57 1.84 -1.01 10.07
N LEU A 58 2.43 -1.13 8.90
CA LEU A 58 2.99 -2.39 8.42
C LEU A 58 4.09 -2.86 9.38
N ARG A 59 4.03 -4.13 9.78
CA ARG A 59 5.01 -4.75 10.67
C ARG A 59 6.41 -4.72 10.06
N ASP A 60 7.32 -4.08 10.76
CA ASP A 60 8.74 -3.98 10.42
C ASP A 60 9.36 -5.37 10.21
N GLU A 61 9.01 -6.36 11.03
CA GLU A 61 9.56 -7.72 10.91
C GLU A 61 9.20 -8.37 9.57
N ILE A 62 7.97 -8.16 9.09
CA ILE A 62 7.52 -8.71 7.81
C ILE A 62 8.13 -7.92 6.66
N PHE A 63 8.13 -6.59 6.76
CA PHE A 63 8.68 -5.70 5.75
C PHE A 63 10.18 -5.97 5.52
N TYR A 64 11.00 -5.95 6.58
CA TYR A 64 12.44 -6.17 6.47
C TYR A 64 12.81 -7.58 6.02
N ALA A 65 12.03 -8.59 6.40
CA ALA A 65 12.29 -9.97 6.00
C ALA A 65 11.95 -10.24 4.53
N GLN A 66 10.93 -9.59 3.97
CA GLN A 66 10.35 -9.99 2.69
C GLN A 66 10.46 -8.94 1.57
N LEU A 67 10.74 -7.67 1.86
CA LEU A 67 10.76 -6.63 0.82
C LEU A 67 11.74 -6.97 -0.29
N LEU A 68 13.02 -7.20 0.03
CA LEU A 68 14.03 -7.42 -0.99
C LEU A 68 13.76 -8.68 -1.85
N PRO A 69 13.48 -9.87 -1.27
CA PRO A 69 13.10 -11.04 -2.06
C PRO A 69 11.85 -10.80 -2.94
N LEU A 70 10.84 -10.11 -2.41
CA LEU A 70 9.64 -9.76 -3.18
C LEU A 70 10.00 -8.87 -4.38
N LEU A 71 10.86 -7.85 -4.20
CA LEU A 71 11.27 -6.95 -5.28
C LEU A 71 12.14 -7.63 -6.33
N GLU A 72 12.97 -8.58 -5.92
CA GLU A 72 13.79 -9.40 -6.83
C GLU A 72 12.93 -10.25 -7.77
N GLU A 73 11.71 -10.62 -7.38
CA GLU A 73 10.75 -11.29 -8.27
C GLU A 73 9.79 -10.31 -8.97
N PHE A 74 9.34 -9.28 -8.26
CA PHE A 74 8.36 -8.32 -8.77
C PHE A 74 8.92 -7.51 -9.94
N TYR A 75 10.11 -6.93 -9.79
CA TYR A 75 10.63 -6.02 -10.82
C TYR A 75 10.90 -6.69 -12.16
N PRO A 76 11.56 -7.87 -12.25
CA PRO A 76 11.73 -8.54 -13.54
C PRO A 76 10.41 -8.98 -14.19
N SER A 77 9.37 -9.21 -13.38
CA SER A 77 8.04 -9.59 -13.86
C SER A 77 7.26 -8.40 -14.46
N PHE A 78 7.58 -7.18 -14.04
CA PHE A 78 6.87 -5.97 -14.45
C PHE A 78 7.66 -5.12 -15.47
N TYR A 79 8.96 -4.98 -15.27
CA TYR A 79 9.83 -4.11 -16.07
C TYR A 79 10.54 -4.87 -17.18
N ASN A 80 10.52 -4.33 -18.40
CA ASN A 80 11.17 -4.92 -19.58
C ASN A 80 12.69 -4.72 -19.65
N SER A 81 13.27 -3.86 -18.79
CA SER A 81 14.70 -3.57 -18.78
C SER A 81 15.22 -3.51 -17.33
N PRO A 82 16.31 -4.23 -17.00
CA PRO A 82 16.95 -4.17 -15.70
C PRO A 82 17.43 -2.77 -15.29
N GLU A 83 17.75 -1.91 -16.27
CA GLU A 83 18.20 -0.54 -16.01
C GLU A 83 17.18 0.29 -15.20
N MET A 84 15.90 -0.09 -15.22
CA MET A 84 14.84 0.60 -14.49
C MET A 84 14.80 0.27 -12.99
N TYR A 85 15.45 -0.81 -12.53
CA TYR A 85 15.34 -1.26 -11.15
C TYR A 85 16.61 -1.84 -10.51
N GLU A 86 17.64 -2.22 -11.29
CA GLU A 86 18.85 -2.86 -10.75
C GLU A 86 19.62 -1.96 -9.77
N SER A 87 19.64 -0.64 -10.01
CA SER A 87 20.24 0.32 -9.08
C SER A 87 19.55 0.29 -7.71
N ILE A 88 18.22 0.11 -7.69
CA ILE A 88 17.38 0.02 -6.50
C ILE A 88 17.72 -1.24 -5.73
N LEU A 89 17.69 -2.41 -6.39
CA LEU A 89 18.04 -3.69 -5.78
C LEU A 89 19.47 -3.68 -5.24
N ALA A 90 20.44 -3.18 -6.01
CA ALA A 90 21.82 -3.05 -5.58
C ALA A 90 21.99 -2.12 -4.37
N LYS A 91 21.17 -1.07 -4.26
CA LYS A 91 21.18 -0.16 -3.12
C LYS A 91 20.55 -0.81 -1.88
N LEU A 92 19.40 -1.46 -2.00
CA LEU A 92 18.72 -2.15 -0.91
C LEU A 92 19.57 -3.28 -0.31
N ARG A 93 20.29 -4.04 -1.15
CA ARG A 93 21.26 -5.07 -0.70
C ARG A 93 22.39 -4.53 0.17
N LYS A 94 22.76 -3.25 0.00
CA LYS A 94 23.85 -2.60 0.73
C LYS A 94 23.38 -1.82 1.96
N LEU A 95 22.13 -1.39 1.97
CA LEU A 95 21.54 -0.66 3.09
C LEU A 95 21.06 -1.64 4.17
N PRO A 96 21.26 -1.33 5.46
CA PRO A 96 20.56 -2.03 6.53
C PRO A 96 19.04 -1.96 6.31
N PRO A 97 18.27 -3.04 6.56
CA PRO A 97 16.82 -3.03 6.38
C PRO A 97 16.09 -1.89 7.10
N SER A 98 16.54 -1.54 8.30
CA SER A 98 16.03 -0.42 9.10
C SER A 98 16.15 0.95 8.41
N GLU A 99 16.96 1.09 7.37
CA GLU A 99 17.13 2.34 6.62
C GLU A 99 16.27 2.40 5.34
N TRP A 100 15.64 1.30 4.92
CA TRP A 100 14.91 1.24 3.65
C TRP A 100 13.75 2.24 3.59
N PHE A 101 12.97 2.35 4.67
CA PHE A 101 11.89 3.33 4.77
C PHE A 101 12.39 4.77 4.68
N ALA A 102 13.44 5.10 5.43
CA ALA A 102 14.03 6.43 5.43
C ALA A 102 14.61 6.79 4.06
N TRP A 103 15.14 5.79 3.35
CA TRP A 103 15.61 5.96 1.98
C TRP A 103 14.45 6.23 1.01
N ALA A 104 13.37 5.44 1.05
CA ALA A 104 12.17 5.67 0.23
C ALA A 104 11.54 7.07 0.45
N LYS A 105 11.52 7.55 1.70
CA LYS A 105 10.99 8.89 2.04
C LYS A 105 11.76 10.05 1.42
N ARG A 106 13.04 9.86 1.05
CA ARG A 106 13.83 10.87 0.32
C ARG A 106 13.50 10.94 -1.16
N LYS A 107 12.59 10.07 -1.65
CA LYS A 107 12.16 9.96 -3.04
C LYS A 107 13.33 9.87 -4.04
N PRO A 108 14.27 8.94 -3.83
CA PRO A 108 15.49 8.86 -4.62
C PRO A 108 15.25 8.29 -6.02
N GLU A 109 14.25 7.41 -6.17
CA GLU A 109 14.06 6.58 -7.36
C GLU A 109 12.56 6.48 -7.67
N GLU A 110 12.17 6.64 -8.93
CA GLU A 110 10.76 6.62 -9.33
C GLU A 110 10.08 5.28 -9.00
N ALA A 111 10.81 4.17 -9.15
CA ALA A 111 10.31 2.82 -8.86
C ALA A 111 10.53 2.40 -7.38
N PHE A 112 10.99 3.31 -6.51
CA PHE A 112 11.11 3.07 -5.07
C PHE A 112 11.11 4.40 -4.29
N GLN A 113 9.92 4.95 -4.07
CA GLN A 113 9.76 6.20 -3.33
C GLN A 113 8.49 6.21 -2.49
N PHE A 114 8.48 7.02 -1.45
CA PHE A 114 7.31 7.17 -0.61
C PHE A 114 6.21 7.99 -1.31
N ASP A 115 5.00 7.46 -1.28
CA ASP A 115 3.79 8.09 -1.80
C ASP A 115 2.76 8.28 -0.68
N PRO A 116 2.54 9.52 -0.22
CA PRO A 116 1.53 9.82 0.80
C PRO A 116 0.10 9.84 0.24
N TYR A 117 -0.07 9.61 -1.07
CA TYR A 117 -1.35 9.68 -1.77
C TYR A 117 -1.76 8.30 -2.32
N GLY A 118 -1.65 7.25 -1.49
CA GLY A 118 -1.94 5.84 -1.83
C GLY A 118 -3.38 5.48 -2.24
N MET A 119 -4.15 6.46 -2.74
CA MET A 119 -5.59 6.50 -2.97
C MET A 119 -6.41 6.43 -1.68
N ARG A 120 -7.54 7.15 -1.65
CA ARG A 120 -8.51 7.07 -0.55
C ARG A 120 -9.56 6.01 -0.90
N GLU A 121 -9.89 5.15 0.05
CA GLU A 121 -11.10 4.32 -0.02
C GLU A 121 -12.10 4.76 1.02
N THR A 122 -13.36 4.45 0.76
CA THR A 122 -14.46 4.71 1.69
C THR A 122 -15.14 3.41 2.03
N ILE A 123 -15.43 3.21 3.31
CA ILE A 123 -16.36 2.18 3.80
C ILE A 123 -17.65 2.91 4.21
N GLU A 124 -18.78 2.47 3.67
CA GLU A 124 -20.09 3.02 4.00
C GLU A 124 -20.69 2.28 5.22
N GLU A 125 -21.07 3.03 6.26
CA GLU A 125 -21.79 2.52 7.42
C GLU A 125 -23.09 3.34 7.60
N GLY A 126 -24.19 2.78 7.10
CA GLY A 126 -25.50 3.46 7.10
C GLY A 126 -25.49 4.70 6.22
N PHE A 127 -25.51 5.88 6.85
CA PHE A 127 -25.42 7.19 6.18
C PHE A 127 -24.08 7.90 6.44
N THR A 128 -23.08 7.18 6.95
CA THR A 128 -21.77 7.73 7.28
C THR A 128 -20.69 7.07 6.43
N ASP A 129 -19.81 7.89 5.90
CA ASP A 129 -18.65 7.46 5.13
C ASP A 129 -17.39 7.49 6.00
N ILE A 130 -16.70 6.36 6.10
CA ILE A 130 -15.41 6.25 6.77
C ILE A 130 -14.32 6.29 5.71
N SER A 131 -13.50 7.34 5.73
CA SER A 131 -12.40 7.54 4.79
C SER A 131 -11.12 6.85 5.30
N LEU A 132 -10.61 5.91 4.51
CA LEU A 132 -9.32 5.27 4.72
C LEU A 132 -8.26 5.95 3.87
N HIS A 133 -7.22 6.44 4.54
CA HIS A 133 -6.06 7.06 3.93
C HIS A 133 -4.94 6.05 3.85
N TYR A 134 -4.23 5.99 2.72
CA TYR A 134 -3.16 5.03 2.53
C TYR A 134 -1.85 5.75 2.23
N GLU A 135 -0.81 5.31 2.90
CA GLU A 135 0.58 5.63 2.56
C GLU A 135 1.25 4.38 1.99
N ALA A 136 2.05 4.55 0.96
CA ALA A 136 2.70 3.44 0.28
C ALA A 136 4.14 3.75 -0.10
N ILE A 137 4.92 2.69 -0.31
CA ILE A 137 6.14 2.76 -1.13
C ILE A 137 5.73 2.45 -2.57
N LEU A 138 5.82 3.44 -3.43
CA LEU A 138 5.60 3.33 -4.86
C LEU A 138 6.65 2.41 -5.47
N LEU A 139 6.21 1.34 -6.14
CA LEU A 139 7.06 0.38 -6.83
C LEU A 139 7.05 0.60 -8.35
N THR A 140 5.95 1.15 -8.86
CA THR A 140 5.83 1.59 -10.24
C THR A 140 4.74 2.65 -10.34
N MET A 141 4.96 3.61 -11.25
CA MET A 141 3.98 4.60 -11.66
C MET A 141 3.99 4.63 -13.19
N ASN A 142 2.88 4.27 -13.82
CA ASN A 142 2.82 4.14 -15.26
C ASN A 142 1.47 4.61 -15.81
N GLY A 143 1.56 5.27 -16.96
CA GLY A 143 0.40 5.66 -17.76
C GLY A 143 -0.35 6.85 -17.18
N LYS A 144 -0.72 7.81 -18.03
CA LYS A 144 -1.74 8.78 -17.67
C LYS A 144 -3.09 8.10 -17.77
N ILE A 145 -3.87 8.19 -16.71
CA ILE A 145 -5.18 7.55 -16.62
C ILE A 145 -6.27 8.63 -16.60
N VAL A 146 -7.31 8.43 -17.40
CA VAL A 146 -8.57 9.18 -17.32
C VAL A 146 -9.65 8.12 -17.15
N MET A 147 -9.99 7.79 -15.91
CA MET A 147 -10.89 6.68 -15.60
C MET A 147 -11.82 7.02 -14.44
N GLU A 148 -13.11 6.68 -14.58
CA GLU A 148 -14.15 6.75 -13.54
C GLU A 148 -14.77 5.35 -13.32
N ALA A 149 -15.08 5.00 -12.06
CA ALA A 149 -15.90 3.84 -11.68
C ALA A 149 -15.36 2.41 -11.95
N TYR A 150 -14.09 2.11 -11.64
CA TYR A 150 -13.47 0.78 -11.83
C TYR A 150 -13.02 0.06 -10.54
N GLY A 151 -13.64 0.37 -9.39
CA GLY A 151 -13.22 -0.21 -8.10
C GLY A 151 -13.16 -1.75 -8.10
N SER A 152 -14.09 -2.41 -8.81
CA SER A 152 -14.11 -3.87 -8.95
C SER A 152 -12.93 -4.43 -9.77
N LEU A 153 -12.51 -3.74 -10.84
CA LEU A 153 -11.35 -4.13 -11.64
C LEU A 153 -10.07 -4.04 -10.82
N PHE A 154 -9.87 -2.95 -10.08
CA PHE A 154 -8.70 -2.80 -9.21
C PHE A 154 -8.68 -3.85 -8.12
N ARG A 155 -9.84 -4.19 -7.53
CA ARG A 155 -9.96 -5.28 -6.56
C ARG A 155 -9.53 -6.63 -7.17
N PHE A 156 -9.97 -6.93 -8.39
CA PHE A 156 -9.57 -8.16 -9.09
C PHE A 156 -8.07 -8.21 -9.43
N LEU A 157 -7.50 -7.09 -9.89
CA LEU A 157 -6.08 -6.98 -10.18
C LEU A 157 -5.22 -7.09 -8.91
N ASN A 158 -5.65 -6.46 -7.80
CA ASN A 158 -5.02 -6.62 -6.49
C ASN A 158 -5.02 -8.07 -6.03
N TYR A 159 -6.14 -8.76 -6.17
CA TYR A 159 -6.22 -10.19 -5.89
C TYR A 159 -5.23 -10.99 -6.75
N THR A 160 -5.16 -10.72 -8.05
CA THR A 160 -4.26 -11.43 -8.97
C THR A 160 -2.79 -11.19 -8.60
N MET A 161 -2.38 -9.95 -8.34
CA MET A 161 -1.03 -9.62 -7.89
C MET A 161 -0.66 -10.36 -6.60
N LYS A 162 -1.56 -10.37 -5.62
CA LYS A 162 -1.36 -11.12 -4.38
C LYS A 162 -1.17 -12.61 -4.64
N GLN A 163 -1.93 -13.21 -5.56
CA GLN A 163 -1.79 -14.63 -5.89
C GLN A 163 -0.47 -14.95 -6.60
N THR A 164 0.01 -14.04 -7.46
CA THR A 164 1.30 -14.19 -8.15
C THR A 164 2.47 -14.30 -7.18
N PHE A 165 2.44 -13.53 -6.08
CA PHE A 165 3.52 -13.45 -5.09
C PHE A 165 3.13 -14.08 -3.75
N LYS A 166 2.23 -15.07 -3.75
CA LYS A 166 1.62 -15.65 -2.53
C LYS A 166 2.61 -16.30 -1.55
N GLN A 167 3.84 -16.59 -1.98
CA GLN A 167 4.93 -17.06 -1.13
C GLN A 167 5.44 -15.97 -0.16
N TYR A 168 5.15 -14.70 -0.45
CA TYR A 168 5.45 -13.55 0.40
C TYR A 168 4.15 -13.08 1.06
N SER A 169 4.05 -13.17 2.38
CA SER A 169 2.90 -12.58 3.11
C SER A 169 2.79 -11.07 2.84
N LEU A 170 3.93 -10.40 2.66
CA LEU A 170 4.04 -8.99 2.30
C LEU A 170 3.32 -8.65 0.99
N ALA A 171 3.13 -9.60 0.06
CA ALA A 171 2.39 -9.37 -1.17
C ALA A 171 0.92 -8.97 -0.92
N SER A 172 0.35 -9.25 0.26
CA SER A 172 -0.99 -8.77 0.60
C SER A 172 -1.06 -7.27 0.86
N ALA A 173 0.09 -6.59 1.02
CA ALA A 173 0.16 -5.13 1.07
C ALA A 173 0.37 -4.49 -0.31
N LEU A 174 0.56 -5.29 -1.38
CA LEU A 174 0.63 -4.75 -2.74
C LEU A 174 -0.73 -4.24 -3.17
N ARG A 175 -0.71 -3.06 -3.80
CA ARG A 175 -1.92 -2.40 -4.22
C ARG A 175 -1.73 -1.62 -5.50
N LEU A 176 -2.68 -1.80 -6.41
CA LEU A 176 -2.92 -0.99 -7.58
C LEU A 176 -3.85 0.17 -7.19
N TYR A 177 -3.44 1.39 -7.47
CA TYR A 177 -4.16 2.60 -7.11
C TYR A 177 -3.84 3.77 -8.04
N ILE A 178 -4.56 4.88 -7.90
CA ILE A 178 -4.34 6.10 -8.69
C ILE A 178 -3.64 7.16 -7.82
N THR A 179 -2.60 7.79 -8.35
CA THR A 179 -1.81 8.85 -7.71
C THR A 179 -1.51 9.99 -8.69
N GLY A 180 -1.03 11.15 -8.23
CA GLY A 180 -0.61 12.29 -9.09
C GLY A 180 -1.38 13.59 -8.94
#